data_AF-A0A255ZWY8-F1
#
_entry.id   AF-A0A255ZWY8-F1
#
_cell.length_a   1.000
_cell.length_b   1.000
_cell.length_c   1.000
_cell.angle_alpha   90.00
_cell.angle_beta   90.00
_cell.angle_gamma   90.00
#
_symmetry.space_group_name_H-M   'P 1'
#
loop_
_entity.id
_entity.type
_entity.pdbx_description
1 polymer ?
#
loop_
_entity_poly.entity_id
_entity_poly.type
_entity_poly.pdbx_seq_one_letter_code
_entity_poly.pdbx_strand_id
1 'polypeptide(L)'
;MVSVAVVIAGKVQNVSLQERYCTFCESDLKYAVNQNFITLMTQPNPKTMSIEKALSFIHENPDSADFVGPILEAQIQKTEAFLNLTFPPTYRKFVSELGCGDILGLELFGIVSNTELMGTGIPCVTWLTTNLRNEELPQHFIPIADVGDGQYYVIDTQNHNRSQTDTCPVLIWDPATLETTPEFENFGTFLWEVIGELG
;
A
#
# COMPACT_ATOMS: atom_id res chain seq x y z
N MET A 1 19.85 -31.99 27.36
CA MET A 1 20.35 -30.70 26.84
C MET A 1 19.72 -30.50 25.46
N VAL A 2 18.86 -29.49 25.29
CA VAL A 2 18.20 -29.24 23.99
C VAL A 2 19.04 -28.23 23.22
N SER A 3 19.45 -28.60 22.00
CA SER A 3 20.17 -27.70 21.10
C SER A 3 19.19 -27.09 20.11
N VAL A 4 19.19 -25.76 20.01
CA VAL A 4 18.35 -25.01 19.06
C VAL A 4 19.24 -24.19 18.16
N ALA A 5 19.00 -24.27 16.85
CA ALA A 5 19.67 -23.45 15.86
C ALA A 5 19.00 -22.08 15.79
N VAL A 6 19.80 -21.02 15.95
CA VAL A 6 19.34 -19.62 15.89
C VAL A 6 20.22 -18.86 14.89
N VAL A 7 19.62 -18.04 14.05
CA VAL A 7 20.37 -17.20 13.10
C VAL A 7 20.64 -15.84 13.75
N ILE A 8 21.92 -15.49 13.90
CA ILE A 8 22.36 -14.19 14.44
C ILE A 8 23.29 -13.56 13.40
N ALA A 9 22.95 -12.35 12.94
CA ALA A 9 23.72 -11.61 11.93
C ALA A 9 24.09 -12.46 10.68
N GLY A 10 23.11 -13.21 10.16
CA GLY A 10 23.27 -14.03 8.96
C GLY A 10 24.09 -15.32 9.16
N LYS A 11 24.47 -15.68 10.39
CA LYS A 11 25.14 -16.95 10.69
C LYS A 11 24.26 -17.81 11.61
N VAL A 12 24.08 -19.06 11.22
CA VAL A 12 23.43 -20.08 12.07
C VAL A 12 24.37 -20.43 13.21
N GLN A 13 23.92 -20.24 14.45
CA GLN A 13 24.61 -20.65 15.65
C GLN A 13 23.73 -21.64 16.42
N ASN A 14 24.34 -22.75 16.87
CA ASN A 14 23.66 -23.73 17.71
C ASN A 14 23.90 -23.38 19.17
N VAL A 15 22.83 -23.05 19.89
CA VAL A 15 22.90 -22.72 21.31
C VAL A 15 22.37 -23.90 22.12
N SER A 16 23.11 -24.22 23.18
CA SER A 16 22.83 -25.38 24.04
C SER A 16 22.33 -24.91 25.40
N LEU A 17 21.10 -25.29 25.76
CA LEU A 17 20.50 -24.92 27.04
C LEU A 17 20.69 -26.04 28.06
N GLN A 18 21.28 -25.72 29.23
CA GLN A 18 21.46 -26.66 30.33
C GLN A 18 20.17 -26.87 31.13
N GLU A 19 19.87 -28.15 31.38
CA GLU A 19 18.70 -28.66 32.09
C GLU A 19 18.78 -28.37 33.60
N ARG A 20 18.53 -27.14 34.03
CA ARG A 20 18.09 -26.89 35.42
C ARG A 20 17.02 -25.82 35.41
N TYR A 21 15.78 -26.28 35.29
CA TYR A 21 14.61 -25.91 36.09
C TYR A 21 13.41 -26.61 35.43
N CYS A 22 13.22 -27.87 35.81
CA CYS A 22 12.12 -28.71 35.37
C CYS A 22 10.96 -28.55 36.37
N THR A 23 10.10 -27.57 36.10
CA THR A 23 8.64 -27.61 36.31
C THR A 23 8.10 -26.39 35.58
N PHE A 24 8.02 -26.52 34.27
CA PHE A 24 7.26 -25.59 33.43
C PHE A 24 5.95 -26.32 33.11
N CYS A 25 4.84 -25.80 33.61
CA CYS A 25 3.54 -26.10 33.04
C CYS A 25 3.53 -25.62 31.57
N GLU A 26 2.71 -26.19 30.68
CA GLU A 26 2.55 -25.67 29.29
C GLU A 26 2.24 -24.15 29.24
N SER A 27 1.76 -23.57 30.34
CA SER A 27 1.57 -22.12 30.52
C SER A 27 2.88 -21.33 30.67
N ASP A 28 3.95 -21.94 31.19
CA ASP A 28 5.17 -21.22 31.56
C ASP A 28 6.14 -21.15 30.37
N LEU A 29 6.12 -22.14 29.46
CA LEU A 29 6.89 -22.11 28.20
C LEU A 29 6.31 -21.05 27.25
N LYS A 30 5.02 -20.74 27.41
CA LYS A 30 4.34 -19.60 26.79
C LYS A 30 4.69 -18.26 27.45
N TYR A 31 5.39 -18.23 28.58
CA TYR A 31 5.77 -16.98 29.28
C TYR A 31 7.24 -16.61 29.04
N ALA A 32 8.16 -17.59 29.04
CA ALA A 32 9.59 -17.33 28.81
C ALA A 32 9.98 -17.09 27.35
N VAL A 33 9.14 -17.51 26.38
CA VAL A 33 9.28 -17.15 24.95
C VAL A 33 8.56 -15.82 24.63
N ASN A 34 7.83 -15.24 25.60
CA ASN A 34 6.79 -14.24 25.35
C ASN A 34 7.00 -12.90 26.06
N GLN A 35 8.25 -12.44 26.20
CA GLN A 35 8.49 -11.02 26.52
C GLN A 35 9.52 -10.34 25.62
N ASN A 36 10.37 -11.09 24.91
CA ASN A 36 11.35 -10.51 23.97
C ASN A 36 11.32 -11.07 22.54
N PHE A 37 10.55 -12.12 22.24
CA PHE A 37 10.44 -12.68 20.87
C PHE A 37 9.07 -12.42 20.21
N ILE A 38 7.98 -12.40 20.97
CA ILE A 38 6.67 -12.00 20.41
C ILE A 38 6.65 -10.50 20.07
N THR A 39 7.40 -9.69 20.81
CA THR A 39 7.66 -8.27 20.48
C THR A 39 8.49 -8.08 19.20
N LEU A 40 8.98 -9.13 18.54
CA LEU A 40 9.67 -9.04 17.24
C LEU A 40 8.88 -9.67 16.08
N MET A 41 7.78 -10.37 16.35
CA MET A 41 6.94 -11.01 15.32
C MET A 41 5.54 -10.40 15.20
N THR A 42 5.23 -9.35 15.98
CA THR A 42 4.04 -8.48 15.80
C THR A 42 4.37 -6.99 15.84
N GLN A 43 5.62 -6.59 15.61
CA GLN A 43 5.90 -5.20 15.27
C GLN A 43 5.59 -5.05 13.78
N PRO A 44 4.66 -4.18 13.37
CA PRO A 44 4.58 -3.79 11.97
C PRO A 44 5.99 -3.38 11.52
N ASN A 45 6.39 -3.86 10.35
CA ASN A 45 7.67 -3.52 9.73
C ASN A 45 7.88 -2.00 9.85
N PRO A 46 8.99 -1.48 10.41
CA PRO A 46 9.17 -0.05 10.70
C PRO A 46 9.29 0.87 9.47
N LYS A 47 8.83 0.40 8.31
CA LYS A 47 8.77 1.11 7.04
C LYS A 47 7.41 1.00 6.31
N THR A 48 6.40 0.42 6.96
CA THR A 48 5.00 0.50 6.53
C THR A 48 4.26 1.48 7.46
N MET A 49 4.20 2.76 7.10
CA MET A 49 3.24 3.67 7.72
C MET A 49 1.86 3.42 7.11
N SER A 50 0.92 3.12 7.99
CA SER A 50 -0.34 2.50 7.63
C SER A 50 -1.27 3.49 6.95
N ILE A 51 -1.77 3.12 5.78
CA ILE A 51 -2.94 3.70 5.12
C ILE A 51 -4.05 4.17 6.10
N GLU A 52 -4.24 3.45 7.22
CA GLU A 52 -5.15 3.82 8.30
C GLU A 52 -4.97 5.24 8.84
N LYS A 53 -3.73 5.73 8.96
CA LYS A 53 -3.44 7.08 9.46
C LYS A 53 -3.88 8.13 8.45
N ALA A 54 -3.57 7.91 7.18
CA ALA A 54 -3.99 8.80 6.10
C ALA A 54 -5.52 8.85 6.00
N LEU A 55 -6.19 7.69 6.04
CA LEU A 55 -7.65 7.62 6.01
C LEU A 55 -8.28 8.30 7.23
N SER A 56 -7.71 8.09 8.42
CA SER A 56 -8.17 8.75 9.65
C SER A 56 -8.02 10.27 9.56
N PHE A 57 -6.88 10.76 9.07
CA PHE A 57 -6.66 12.19 8.83
C PHE A 57 -7.68 12.76 7.84
N ILE A 58 -7.94 12.08 6.72
CA ILE A 58 -8.93 12.52 5.73
C ILE A 58 -10.33 12.62 6.38
N HIS A 59 -10.74 11.62 7.15
CA HIS A 59 -12.04 11.63 7.84
C HIS A 59 -12.16 12.72 8.92
N GLU A 60 -11.05 13.09 9.56
CA GLU A 60 -11.01 14.15 10.57
C GLU A 60 -10.98 15.57 9.95
N ASN A 61 -10.74 15.70 8.65
CA ASN A 61 -10.64 16.98 7.93
C ASN A 61 -11.64 17.10 6.75
N PRO A 62 -12.96 16.94 7.00
CA PRO A 62 -13.96 16.93 5.92
C PRO A 62 -14.08 18.25 5.16
N ASP A 63 -13.75 19.39 5.78
CA ASP A 63 -13.79 20.70 5.11
C ASP A 63 -12.68 20.87 4.06
N SER A 64 -11.68 19.98 4.05
CA SER A 64 -10.56 19.98 3.12
C SER A 64 -10.51 18.74 2.24
N ALA A 65 -11.55 17.89 2.28
CA ALA A 65 -11.63 16.61 1.60
C ALA A 65 -12.91 16.53 0.75
N ASP A 66 -12.78 16.24 -0.54
CA ASP A 66 -13.92 15.95 -1.42
C ASP A 66 -13.70 14.62 -2.12
N PHE A 67 -14.34 13.56 -1.60
CA PHE A 67 -14.25 12.20 -2.11
C PHE A 67 -15.61 11.68 -2.53
N VAL A 68 -15.64 10.87 -3.59
CA VAL A 68 -16.87 10.21 -4.06
C VAL A 68 -17.45 9.23 -3.05
N GLY A 69 -16.61 8.74 -2.13
CA GLY A 69 -16.98 7.83 -1.07
C GLY A 69 -16.85 6.34 -1.44
N PRO A 70 -17.46 5.45 -0.64
CA PRO A 70 -17.20 4.03 -0.72
C PRO A 70 -17.54 3.40 -2.07
N ILE A 71 -16.67 2.48 -2.53
CA ILE A 71 -16.83 1.74 -3.78
C ILE A 71 -17.12 0.27 -3.50
N LEU A 72 -18.12 -0.28 -4.20
CA LEU A 72 -18.51 -1.67 -4.02
C LEU A 72 -17.41 -2.60 -4.51
N GLU A 73 -17.17 -3.70 -3.79
CA GLU A 73 -16.20 -4.73 -4.16
C GLU A 73 -16.39 -5.24 -5.60
N ALA A 74 -17.63 -5.37 -6.07
CA ALA A 74 -17.93 -5.77 -7.43
C ALA A 74 -17.48 -4.74 -8.49
N GLN A 75 -17.48 -3.44 -8.16
CA GLN A 75 -16.93 -2.40 -9.02
C GLN A 75 -15.41 -2.43 -9.02
N ILE A 76 -14.78 -2.65 -7.86
CA ILE A 76 -13.31 -2.81 -7.76
C ILE A 76 -12.85 -3.98 -8.64
N GLN A 77 -13.46 -5.15 -8.50
CA GLN A 77 -13.13 -6.34 -9.29
C GLN A 77 -13.34 -6.12 -10.79
N LYS A 78 -14.41 -5.41 -11.18
CA LYS A 78 -14.64 -5.04 -12.59
C LYS A 78 -13.55 -4.11 -13.12
N THR A 79 -13.13 -3.13 -12.33
CA THR A 79 -12.04 -2.21 -12.69
C THR A 79 -10.71 -2.93 -12.81
N GLU A 80 -10.36 -3.80 -11.85
CA GLU A 80 -9.17 -4.64 -11.90
C GLU A 80 -9.14 -5.52 -13.16
N ALA A 81 -10.27 -6.17 -13.45
CA ALA A 81 -10.41 -6.99 -14.65
C ALA A 81 -10.32 -6.16 -15.95
N PHE A 82 -10.95 -4.98 -15.98
CA PHE A 82 -10.89 -4.07 -17.13
C PHE A 82 -9.46 -3.59 -17.41
N LEU A 83 -8.71 -3.25 -16.36
CA LEU A 83 -7.32 -2.81 -16.47
C LEU A 83 -6.33 -3.96 -16.61
N ASN A 84 -6.77 -5.21 -16.43
CA ASN A 84 -5.92 -6.40 -16.32
C ASN A 84 -4.81 -6.24 -15.24
N LEU A 85 -5.21 -5.73 -14.08
CA LEU A 85 -4.36 -5.44 -12.94
C LEU A 85 -4.96 -6.02 -11.65
N THR A 86 -4.13 -6.16 -10.62
CA THR A 86 -4.61 -6.40 -9.25
C THR A 86 -4.15 -5.24 -8.39
N PHE A 87 -5.08 -4.60 -7.69
CA PHE A 87 -4.81 -3.44 -6.86
C PHE A 87 -4.08 -3.85 -5.59
N PRO A 88 -2.93 -3.21 -5.26
CA PRO A 88 -2.23 -3.47 -4.02
C PRO A 88 -3.08 -3.16 -2.79
N PRO A 89 -2.87 -3.83 -1.65
CA PRO A 89 -3.75 -3.76 -0.49
C PRO A 89 -4.08 -2.34 -0.01
N THR A 90 -3.11 -1.43 0.07
CA THR A 90 -3.36 -0.07 0.57
C THR A 90 -4.12 0.79 -0.44
N TYR A 91 -3.81 0.67 -1.72
CA TYR A 91 -4.58 1.34 -2.78
C TYR A 91 -6.00 0.80 -2.88
N ARG A 92 -6.18 -0.53 -2.81
CA ARG A 92 -7.51 -1.15 -2.78
C ARG A 92 -8.33 -0.64 -1.60
N LYS A 93 -7.72 -0.52 -0.42
CA LYS A 93 -8.38 0.00 0.78
C LYS A 93 -8.83 1.46 0.59
N PHE A 94 -7.95 2.33 0.08
CA PHE A 94 -8.30 3.69 -0.29
C PHE A 94 -9.51 3.75 -1.24
N VAL A 95 -9.45 3.01 -2.35
CA VAL A 95 -10.54 2.99 -3.32
C VAL A 95 -11.83 2.44 -2.71
N SER A 96 -11.75 1.44 -1.83
CA SER A 96 -12.95 0.86 -1.20
C SER A 96 -13.66 1.82 -0.25
N GLU A 97 -12.93 2.71 0.43
CA GLU A 97 -13.47 3.62 1.44
C GLU A 97 -13.80 5.00 0.86
N LEU A 98 -12.96 5.51 -0.05
CA LEU A 98 -13.01 6.89 -0.55
C LEU A 98 -13.24 6.98 -2.05
N GLY A 99 -12.97 5.92 -2.82
CA GLY A 99 -13.07 5.91 -4.27
C GLY A 99 -11.97 6.71 -4.95
N CYS A 100 -12.25 7.98 -5.23
CA CYS A 100 -11.37 9.00 -5.80
C CYS A 100 -11.82 10.39 -5.30
N GLY A 101 -10.94 11.39 -5.39
CA GLY A 101 -11.25 12.72 -4.87
C GLY A 101 -10.00 13.51 -4.57
N ASP A 102 -10.10 14.51 -3.69
CA ASP A 102 -8.96 15.30 -3.24
C ASP A 102 -8.94 15.54 -1.73
N ILE A 103 -7.74 15.84 -1.23
CA ILE A 103 -7.47 16.27 0.15
C ILE A 103 -6.40 17.35 0.10
N LEU A 104 -6.66 18.53 0.70
CA LEU A 104 -5.69 19.64 0.72
C LEU A 104 -5.18 20.04 -0.68
N GLY A 105 -6.00 19.87 -1.72
CA GLY A 105 -5.63 20.15 -3.12
C GLY A 105 -4.80 19.05 -3.80
N LEU A 106 -4.46 17.95 -3.12
CA LEU A 106 -3.91 16.74 -3.73
C LEU A 106 -5.04 15.92 -4.36
N GLU A 107 -5.12 15.90 -5.68
CA GLU A 107 -6.08 15.07 -6.42
C GLU A 107 -5.59 13.61 -6.52
N LEU A 108 -6.40 12.67 -6.04
CA LEU A 108 -6.11 11.24 -5.96
C LEU A 108 -7.02 10.46 -6.92
N PHE A 109 -6.38 9.76 -7.84
CA PHE A 109 -7.07 9.00 -8.88
C PHE A 109 -7.54 7.64 -8.37
N GLY A 110 -8.77 7.28 -8.72
CA GLY A 110 -9.39 6.05 -8.24
C GLY A 110 -10.68 5.71 -8.97
N ILE A 111 -11.56 4.97 -8.32
CA ILE A 111 -12.81 4.52 -8.94
C ILE A 111 -13.92 5.53 -8.67
N VAL A 112 -14.57 5.97 -9.74
CA VAL A 112 -15.81 6.75 -9.67
C VAL A 112 -16.99 5.82 -9.35
N SER A 113 -17.85 6.23 -8.42
CA SER A 113 -18.97 5.42 -7.94
C SER A 113 -20.09 5.25 -8.99
N ASN A 114 -20.24 6.20 -9.91
CA ASN A 114 -21.23 6.16 -10.98
C ASN A 114 -20.69 5.46 -12.22
N THR A 115 -21.33 4.35 -12.63
CA THR A 115 -20.98 3.58 -13.82
C THR A 115 -21.12 4.37 -15.13
N GLU A 116 -21.98 5.39 -15.17
CA GLU A 116 -22.10 6.28 -16.35
C GLU A 116 -20.95 7.27 -16.47
N LEU A 117 -20.22 7.51 -15.37
CA LEU A 117 -19.02 8.34 -15.32
C LEU A 117 -17.74 7.51 -15.45
N MET A 118 -17.84 6.18 -15.51
CA MET A 118 -16.68 5.33 -15.84
C MET A 118 -16.22 5.69 -17.25
N GLY A 119 -15.05 6.34 -17.36
CA GLY A 119 -14.56 6.86 -18.64
C GLY A 119 -14.74 8.37 -18.82
N THR A 120 -15.10 9.13 -17.79
CA THR A 120 -15.23 10.59 -17.88
C THR A 120 -14.09 11.30 -17.13
N GLY A 121 -12.92 11.41 -17.75
CA GLY A 121 -11.87 12.32 -17.29
C GLY A 121 -11.21 11.98 -15.96
N ILE A 122 -10.40 12.91 -15.46
CA ILE A 122 -9.82 12.89 -14.13
C ILE A 122 -10.93 13.17 -13.09
N PRO A 123 -10.93 12.52 -11.90
CA PRO A 123 -9.92 11.61 -11.33
C PRO A 123 -10.20 10.11 -11.56
N CYS A 124 -10.87 9.73 -12.66
CA CYS A 124 -11.20 8.35 -12.96
C CYS A 124 -9.96 7.54 -13.41
N VAL A 125 -9.50 6.60 -12.57
CA VAL A 125 -8.31 5.78 -12.85
C VAL A 125 -8.46 4.95 -14.13
N THR A 126 -9.65 4.43 -14.43
CA THR A 126 -9.86 3.63 -15.66
C THR A 126 -9.73 4.48 -16.92
N TRP A 127 -10.24 5.71 -16.89
CA TRP A 127 -10.11 6.64 -18.00
C TRP A 127 -8.64 7.04 -18.17
N LEU A 128 -8.01 7.51 -17.10
CA LEU A 128 -6.64 8.01 -17.16
C LEU A 128 -5.65 6.92 -17.57
N THR A 129 -5.72 5.74 -16.95
CA THR A 129 -4.85 4.60 -17.30
C THR A 129 -5.01 4.21 -18.76
N THR A 130 -6.23 4.22 -19.30
CA THR A 130 -6.46 3.89 -20.71
C THR A 130 -5.86 4.93 -21.65
N ASN A 131 -5.97 6.23 -21.33
CA ASN A 131 -5.38 7.30 -22.14
C ASN A 131 -3.85 7.25 -22.08
N LEU A 132 -3.26 7.16 -20.89
CA LEU A 132 -1.80 7.08 -20.72
C LEU A 132 -1.22 5.81 -21.34
N ARG A 133 -1.97 4.71 -21.44
CA ARG A 133 -1.54 3.52 -22.21
C ARG A 133 -1.43 3.77 -23.72
N ASN A 134 -2.14 4.76 -24.27
CA ASN A 134 -1.90 5.20 -25.65
C ASN A 134 -0.63 6.06 -25.77
N GLU A 135 -0.08 6.49 -24.64
CA GLU A 135 1.17 7.23 -24.47
C GLU A 135 2.26 6.34 -23.84
N GLU A 136 2.20 5.03 -24.11
CA GLU A 136 3.21 4.03 -23.70
C GLU A 136 3.31 3.77 -22.19
N LEU A 137 2.31 4.13 -21.38
CA LEU A 137 2.27 3.73 -19.96
C LEU A 137 2.38 2.19 -19.84
N PRO A 138 3.36 1.66 -19.08
CA PRO A 138 3.50 0.23 -18.87
C PRO A 138 2.23 -0.43 -18.31
N GLN A 139 1.93 -1.64 -18.79
CA GLN A 139 0.68 -2.36 -18.42
C GLN A 139 0.54 -2.63 -16.92
N HIS A 140 1.66 -2.68 -16.20
CA HIS A 140 1.73 -2.93 -14.76
C HIS A 140 1.69 -1.65 -13.90
N PHE A 141 1.51 -0.47 -14.49
CA PHE A 141 1.40 0.79 -13.76
C PHE A 141 -0.05 1.21 -13.52
N ILE A 142 -0.29 1.79 -12.34
CA ILE A 142 -1.55 2.44 -11.96
C ILE A 142 -1.25 3.91 -11.63
N PRO A 143 -1.69 4.89 -12.43
CA PRO A 143 -1.56 6.30 -12.08
C PRO A 143 -2.47 6.64 -10.89
N ILE A 144 -1.94 7.39 -9.93
CA ILE A 144 -2.63 7.69 -8.66
C ILE A 144 -2.71 9.18 -8.30
N ALA A 145 -1.84 10.02 -8.86
CA ALA A 145 -1.88 11.47 -8.70
C ALA A 145 -1.01 12.15 -9.78
N ASP A 146 -1.28 13.42 -10.05
CA ASP A 146 -0.41 14.30 -10.85
C ASP A 146 0.70 14.88 -9.96
N VAL A 147 1.93 14.91 -10.46
CA VAL A 147 3.09 15.51 -9.75
C VAL A 147 3.23 17.00 -10.08
N GLY A 148 2.67 17.43 -11.21
CA GLY A 148 2.97 18.67 -11.91
C GLY A 148 3.72 18.40 -13.23
N ASP A 149 3.70 19.39 -14.12
CA ASP A 149 4.47 19.40 -15.38
C ASP A 149 4.25 18.18 -16.31
N GLY A 150 3.10 17.50 -16.16
CA GLY A 150 2.73 16.34 -16.97
C GLY A 150 3.30 15.01 -16.47
N GLN A 151 3.91 14.98 -15.29
CA GLN A 151 4.41 13.77 -14.65
C GLN A 151 3.37 13.18 -13.68
N TYR A 152 3.42 11.86 -13.48
CA TYR A 152 2.44 11.15 -12.66
C TYR A 152 3.10 10.32 -11.57
N TYR A 153 2.51 10.33 -10.38
CA TYR A 153 2.74 9.26 -9.43
C TYR A 153 2.02 8.00 -9.95
N VAL A 154 2.77 6.90 -10.03
CA VAL A 154 2.26 5.60 -10.49
C VAL A 154 2.64 4.49 -9.51
N ILE A 155 1.75 3.53 -9.28
CA ILE A 155 2.07 2.30 -8.54
C ILE A 155 2.60 1.26 -9.51
N ASP A 156 3.77 0.69 -9.22
CA ASP A 156 4.34 -0.44 -9.96
C ASP A 156 3.85 -1.78 -9.39
N THR A 157 3.03 -2.48 -10.17
CA THR A 157 2.47 -3.79 -9.83
C THR A 157 3.22 -4.97 -10.47
N GLN A 158 4.36 -4.76 -11.13
CA GLN A 158 5.07 -5.82 -11.87
C GLN A 158 5.41 -7.03 -11.01
N ASN A 159 5.83 -6.79 -9.77
CA ASN A 159 6.17 -7.83 -8.79
C ASN A 159 5.05 -8.08 -7.79
N HIS A 160 3.82 -7.64 -8.10
CA HIS A 160 2.66 -7.92 -7.28
C HIS A 160 2.31 -9.41 -7.37
N ASN A 161 2.97 -10.20 -6.54
CA ASN A 161 2.50 -11.54 -6.23
C ASN A 161 1.12 -11.38 -5.58
N ARG A 162 0.17 -12.29 -5.84
CA ARG A 162 -1.15 -12.34 -5.15
C ARG A 162 -1.07 -12.57 -3.62
N SER A 163 0.07 -12.27 -3.03
CA SER A 163 0.34 -12.12 -1.61
C SER A 163 -0.34 -10.84 -1.10
N GLN A 164 -0.82 -10.88 0.16
CA GLN A 164 -1.40 -9.72 0.85
C GLN A 164 -0.35 -8.68 1.29
N THR A 165 0.91 -8.82 0.85
CA THR A 165 1.99 -7.91 1.22
C THR A 165 1.98 -6.68 0.32
N ASP A 166 1.79 -5.51 0.90
CA ASP A 166 1.76 -4.22 0.19
C ASP A 166 3.16 -3.69 -0.08
N THR A 167 3.82 -4.28 -1.09
CA THR A 167 5.21 -3.99 -1.46
C THR A 167 5.34 -3.39 -2.87
N CYS A 168 4.24 -2.86 -3.42
CA CYS A 168 4.22 -2.25 -4.74
C CYS A 168 4.65 -0.79 -4.62
N PRO A 169 5.84 -0.40 -5.11
CA PRO A 169 6.36 0.95 -4.92
C PRO A 169 5.56 1.97 -5.71
N VAL A 170 5.60 3.21 -5.24
CA VAL A 170 5.14 4.37 -6.00
C VAL A 170 6.36 5.02 -6.65
N LEU A 171 6.26 5.23 -7.96
CA LEU A 171 7.26 5.86 -8.79
C LEU A 171 6.71 7.19 -9.32
N ILE A 172 7.58 8.11 -9.68
CA ILE A 172 7.26 9.19 -10.62
C ILE A 172 7.51 8.64 -12.02
N TRP A 173 6.53 8.75 -12.92
CA TRP A 173 6.64 8.40 -14.33
C TRP A 173 6.48 9.66 -15.19
N ASP A 174 7.41 9.82 -16.13
CA ASP A 174 7.43 10.93 -17.07
C ASP A 174 7.03 10.43 -18.47
N PRO A 175 5.84 10.83 -19.00
CA PRO A 175 5.41 10.41 -20.33
C PRO A 175 6.31 10.93 -21.46
N ALA A 176 7.01 12.05 -21.28
CA ALA A 176 7.84 12.65 -22.32
C ALA A 176 9.17 11.90 -22.50
N THR A 177 9.74 11.35 -21.42
CA THR A 177 11.00 10.60 -21.46
C THR A 177 10.82 9.09 -21.31
N LEU A 178 9.64 8.64 -20.86
CA LEU A 178 9.32 7.27 -20.45
C LEU A 178 10.16 6.77 -19.28
N GLU A 179 10.85 7.67 -18.56
CA GLU A 179 11.67 7.33 -17.40
C GLU A 179 10.82 7.23 -16.13
N THR A 180 11.36 6.50 -15.15
CA THR A 180 10.74 6.33 -13.84
C THR A 180 11.74 6.57 -12.72
N THR A 181 11.30 7.25 -11.66
CA THR A 181 12.08 7.44 -10.43
C THR A 181 11.33 6.86 -9.24
N PRO A 182 11.88 5.91 -8.47
CA PRO A 182 11.24 5.41 -7.26
C PRO A 182 11.17 6.47 -6.17
N GLU A 183 9.98 6.67 -5.58
CA GLU A 183 9.75 7.71 -4.58
C GLU A 183 9.27 7.13 -3.25
N PHE A 184 8.25 6.27 -3.26
CA PHE A 184 7.68 5.70 -2.03
C PHE A 184 7.62 4.17 -2.08
N GLU A 185 7.66 3.54 -0.90
CA GLU A 185 7.65 2.08 -0.76
C GLU A 185 6.31 1.44 -1.14
N ASN A 186 5.20 2.14 -0.89
CA ASN A 186 3.86 1.77 -1.31
C ASN A 186 2.90 2.96 -1.27
N PHE A 187 1.66 2.72 -1.71
CA PHE A 187 0.62 3.75 -1.75
C PHE A 187 0.26 4.29 -0.35
N GLY A 188 0.25 3.45 0.68
CA GLY A 188 -0.04 3.89 2.05
C GLY A 188 0.99 4.89 2.58
N THR A 189 2.28 4.63 2.34
CA THR A 189 3.38 5.55 2.68
C THR A 189 3.29 6.83 1.87
N PHE A 190 3.10 6.74 0.55
CA PHE A 190 2.86 7.89 -0.33
C PHE A 190 1.77 8.81 0.23
N LEU A 191 0.59 8.25 0.50
CA LEU A 191 -0.55 9.07 0.90
C LEU A 191 -0.32 9.75 2.26
N TRP A 192 0.26 9.04 3.23
CA TRP A 192 0.53 9.62 4.55
C TRP A 192 1.61 10.71 4.51
N GLU A 193 2.71 10.48 3.78
CA GLU A 193 3.82 11.42 3.73
C GLU A 193 3.43 12.69 2.94
N VAL A 194 2.79 12.54 1.78
CA VAL A 194 2.38 13.70 0.96
C VAL A 194 1.34 14.55 1.67
N ILE A 195 0.34 13.95 2.34
CA ILE A 195 -0.62 14.71 3.16
C ILE A 195 0.10 15.47 4.28
N GLY A 196 1.10 14.85 4.93
CA GLY A 196 1.86 15.47 6.01
C GLY A 196 2.77 16.63 5.57
N GLU A 197 3.08 16.75 4.28
CA GLU A 197 3.80 17.91 3.73
C GLU A 197 2.89 19.09 3.41
N LEU A 198 1.58 18.83 3.23
CA LEU A 198 0.59 19.83 2.83
C LEU A 198 -0.14 20.48 4.02
N GLY A 199 -0.09 19.89 5.22
CA GLY A 199 -0.76 20.36 6.45
C GLY A 199 0.19 20.75 7.56
#